data_AF-A0A963TNL2-F1
#
_entry.id   AF-A0A963TNL2-F1
#
_cell.length_a   1.000
_cell.length_b   1.000
_cell.length_c   1.000
_cell.angle_alpha   90.00
_cell.angle_beta   90.00
_cell.angle_gamma   90.00
#
_symmetry.space_group_name_H-M   'P 1'
#
loop_
_entity.id
_entity.type
_entity.pdbx_description
1 polymer ?
#
loop_
_entity_poly.entity_id
_entity_poly.type
_entity_poly.pdbx_seq_one_letter_code
_entity_poly.pdbx_strand_id
1 'polypeptide(L)'
;DYDREKLQERLAKLAGGVAVIRVGGATEVEVKEKKDRVDDALHATRAAVEEGIVPGGGVALVRTASRLNKVDTENDDQRVGVDIVRRALSQPLRQIAENAGEDGAVVAGKVAENKDANTGYDAQSHKYVDMIKAGIVDPTKVVRVALQDASSVAGLLITTEAMVAELPKKDEPPMAPPGGGGMDF
;
A
#
# COMPACT_ATOMS: atom_id res chain seq x y z
N ASP A 1 13.15 14.67 9.53
CA ASP A 1 12.51 13.76 10.51
C ASP A 1 13.43 13.27 11.62
N TYR A 2 14.66 12.85 11.33
CA TYR A 2 15.63 12.38 12.34
C TYR A 2 15.76 13.28 13.60
N ASP A 3 15.94 14.60 13.42
CA ASP A 3 16.07 15.51 14.56
C ASP A 3 14.76 15.66 15.35
N ARG A 4 13.60 15.63 14.66
CA ARG A 4 12.29 15.68 15.29
C ARG A 4 12.06 14.43 16.16
N GLU A 5 12.41 13.24 15.65
CA GLU A 5 12.34 12.00 16.41
C GLU A 5 13.27 12.04 17.63
N LYS A 6 14.51 12.52 17.47
CA LYS A 6 15.46 12.65 18.59
C LYS A 6 14.98 13.62 19.66
N LEU A 7 14.34 14.72 19.29
CA LEU A 7 13.75 15.68 20.23
C LEU A 7 12.52 15.09 20.94
N GLN A 8 11.66 14.35 20.23
CA GLN A 8 10.54 13.63 20.83
C GLN A 8 11.01 12.53 21.80
N GLU A 9 12.05 11.79 21.45
CA GLU A 9 12.65 10.76 22.31
C GLU A 9 13.16 11.36 23.62
N ARG A 10 13.84 12.52 23.55
CA ARG A 10 14.32 13.26 24.74
C ARG A 10 13.17 13.77 25.59
N LEU A 11 12.15 14.37 24.97
CA LEU A 11 10.96 14.85 25.67
C LEU A 11 10.21 13.71 26.37
N ALA A 12 10.04 12.57 25.70
CA ALA A 12 9.39 11.39 26.26
C ALA A 12 10.17 10.83 27.45
N LYS A 13 11.51 10.82 27.39
CA LYS A 13 12.37 10.43 28.52
C LYS A 13 12.21 11.35 29.73
N LEU A 14 12.09 12.67 29.51
CA LEU A 14 11.85 13.64 30.58
C LEU A 14 10.46 13.53 31.19
N ALA A 15 9.44 13.24 30.37
CA ALA A 15 8.06 13.07 30.80
C ALA A 15 7.75 11.66 31.37
N GLY A 16 8.73 10.74 31.38
CA GLY A 16 8.52 9.33 31.77
C GLY A 16 7.62 8.53 30.81
N GLY A 17 7.36 9.04 29.61
CA GLY A 17 6.41 8.49 28.63
C GLY A 17 7.03 7.55 27.60
N VAL A 18 8.07 6.79 27.94
CA VAL A 18 8.71 5.85 27.01
C VAL A 18 8.19 4.43 27.26
N ALA A 19 7.40 3.92 26.31
CA ALA A 19 7.02 2.52 26.25
C ALA A 19 7.99 1.74 25.35
N VAL A 20 8.38 0.53 25.77
CA VAL A 20 9.24 -0.37 24.98
C VAL A 20 8.53 -1.69 24.79
N ILE A 21 8.30 -2.08 23.54
CA ILE A 21 7.73 -3.39 23.18
C ILE A 21 8.89 -4.33 22.88
N ARG A 22 9.01 -5.42 23.67
CA ARG A 22 10.02 -6.45 23.46
C ARG A 22 9.39 -7.63 22.70
N VAL A 23 9.75 -7.77 21.44
CA VAL A 23 9.23 -8.85 20.57
C VAL A 23 10.14 -10.07 20.67
N GLY A 24 9.54 -11.25 20.86
CA GLY A 24 10.24 -12.53 20.98
C GLY A 24 9.64 -13.62 20.09
N GLY A 25 10.41 -14.68 19.86
CA GLY A 25 10.08 -15.79 18.96
C GLY A 25 11.06 -16.94 19.13
N ALA A 26 10.75 -18.09 18.52
CA ALA A 26 11.56 -19.30 18.63
C ALA A 26 12.79 -19.27 17.71
N THR A 27 12.72 -18.52 16.60
CA THR A 27 13.82 -18.35 15.64
C THR A 27 14.01 -16.87 15.31
N GLU A 28 15.21 -16.50 14.84
CA GLU A 28 15.52 -15.12 14.43
C GLU A 28 14.60 -14.63 13.30
N VAL A 29 14.29 -15.52 12.35
CA VAL A 29 13.38 -15.21 11.23
C VAL A 29 11.99 -14.85 11.72
N GLU A 30 11.46 -15.62 12.68
CA GLU A 30 10.16 -15.36 13.29
C GLU A 30 10.16 -14.06 14.11
N VAL A 31 11.23 -13.81 14.89
CA VAL A 31 11.37 -12.55 15.65
C VAL A 31 11.36 -11.35 14.71
N LYS A 32 12.05 -11.44 13.57
CA LYS A 32 12.11 -10.36 12.58
C LYS A 32 10.74 -10.07 11.99
N GLU A 33 10.02 -11.08 11.52
CA GLU A 33 8.67 -10.92 10.96
C GLU A 33 7.68 -10.35 12.00
N LYS A 34 7.70 -10.87 13.24
CA LYS A 34 6.85 -10.35 14.31
C LYS A 34 7.18 -8.91 14.67
N LYS A 35 8.47 -8.56 14.66
CA LYS A 35 8.91 -7.20 14.93
C LYS A 35 8.40 -6.25 13.85
N ASP A 36 8.57 -6.62 12.58
CA ASP A 36 8.09 -5.81 11.45
C ASP A 36 6.55 -5.59 11.55
N ARG A 37 5.78 -6.63 11.90
CA ARG A 37 4.33 -6.50 12.16
C ARG A 37 3.98 -5.55 13.31
N VAL A 38 4.77 -5.57 14.39
CA VAL A 38 4.55 -4.66 15.53
C VAL A 38 4.86 -3.22 15.14
N ASP A 39 5.93 -3.01 14.38
CA ASP A 39 6.32 -1.69 13.87
C ASP A 39 5.24 -1.15 12.91
N ASP A 40 4.69 -1.98 12.03
CA ASP A 40 3.57 -1.62 11.16
C ASP A 40 2.31 -1.24 11.96
N ALA A 41 1.94 -2.04 12.97
CA ALA A 41 0.79 -1.76 13.83
C ALA A 41 0.95 -0.45 14.61
N LEU A 42 2.16 -0.14 15.08
CA LEU A 42 2.46 1.12 15.74
C LEU A 42 2.27 2.31 14.80
N HIS A 43 2.80 2.23 13.58
CA HIS A 43 2.65 3.29 12.57
C HIS A 43 1.19 3.47 12.14
N ALA A 44 0.45 2.38 11.93
CA ALA A 44 -0.98 2.42 11.61
C ALA A 44 -1.78 3.12 12.73
N THR A 45 -1.49 2.79 14.00
CA THR A 45 -2.15 3.42 15.15
C THR A 45 -1.84 4.91 15.24
N ARG A 46 -0.58 5.31 15.02
CA ARG A 46 -0.20 6.74 14.98
C ARG A 46 -0.95 7.48 13.86
N ALA A 47 -1.00 6.91 12.66
CA ALA A 47 -1.73 7.48 11.53
C ALA A 47 -3.24 7.59 11.79
N ALA A 48 -3.82 6.60 12.48
CA ALA A 48 -5.23 6.59 12.86
C ALA A 48 -5.56 7.68 13.88
N VAL A 49 -4.64 7.98 14.82
CA VAL A 49 -4.81 9.07 15.78
C VAL A 49 -4.76 10.44 15.10
N GLU A 50 -3.97 10.59 14.03
CA GLU A 50 -3.80 11.87 13.33
C GLU A 50 -5.00 12.25 12.45
N GLU A 51 -5.50 11.32 11.61
CA GLU A 51 -6.54 11.60 10.60
C GLU A 51 -7.80 10.74 10.75
N GLY A 52 -7.90 9.94 11.81
CA GLY A 52 -9.01 9.03 12.06
C GLY A 52 -8.93 7.73 11.25
N ILE A 53 -10.06 7.04 11.20
CA ILE A 53 -10.21 5.72 10.57
C ILE A 53 -11.37 5.71 9.57
N VAL A 54 -11.28 4.80 8.61
CA VAL A 54 -12.30 4.54 7.58
C VAL A 54 -12.58 3.04 7.46
N PRO A 55 -13.72 2.63 6.86
CA PRO A 55 -13.97 1.23 6.50
C PRO A 55 -12.82 0.66 5.66
N GLY A 56 -12.19 -0.41 6.15
CA GLY A 56 -11.00 -0.97 5.52
C GLY A 56 -11.29 -1.85 4.31
N GLY A 57 -10.30 -2.64 3.89
CA GLY A 57 -10.46 -3.63 2.82
C GLY A 57 -10.74 -3.02 1.45
N GLY A 58 -10.30 -1.78 1.22
CA GLY A 58 -10.54 -1.03 -0.02
C GLY A 58 -11.96 -0.49 -0.19
N VAL A 59 -12.84 -0.68 0.80
CA VAL A 59 -14.24 -0.21 0.76
C VAL A 59 -14.29 1.31 0.68
N ALA A 60 -13.48 2.01 1.48
CA ALA A 60 -13.41 3.47 1.44
C ALA A 60 -13.11 4.03 0.03
N LEU A 61 -12.23 3.39 -0.74
CA LEU A 61 -11.89 3.80 -2.11
C LEU A 61 -13.04 3.55 -3.08
N VAL A 62 -13.71 2.40 -2.99
CA VAL A 62 -14.90 2.11 -3.81
C VAL A 62 -16.01 3.13 -3.54
N ARG A 63 -16.19 3.56 -2.28
CA ARG A 63 -17.21 4.55 -1.90
C ARG A 63 -16.91 5.93 -2.48
N THR A 64 -15.65 6.35 -2.51
CA THR A 64 -15.27 7.65 -3.06
C THR A 64 -15.41 7.71 -4.59
N ALA A 65 -15.41 6.57 -5.29
CA ALA A 65 -15.60 6.53 -6.74
C ALA A 65 -16.89 7.21 -7.21
N SER A 66 -17.97 7.13 -6.41
CA SER A 66 -19.25 7.81 -6.69
C SER A 66 -19.14 9.35 -6.69
N ARG A 67 -18.19 9.91 -5.95
CA ARG A 67 -17.94 11.36 -5.88
C ARG A 67 -17.30 11.90 -7.15
N LEU A 68 -16.64 11.05 -7.95
CA LEU A 68 -16.03 11.44 -9.22
C LEU A 68 -17.06 11.89 -10.26
N ASN A 69 -18.34 11.55 -10.09
CA ASN A 69 -19.41 12.04 -10.97
C ASN A 69 -19.66 13.56 -10.85
N LYS A 70 -19.06 14.21 -9.85
CA LYS A 70 -19.14 15.67 -9.63
C LYS A 70 -17.93 16.42 -10.15
N VAL A 71 -16.97 15.73 -10.77
CA VAL A 71 -15.78 16.35 -11.34
C VAL A 71 -16.15 16.84 -12.74
N ASP A 72 -16.18 18.16 -12.91
CA ASP A 72 -16.37 18.77 -14.21
C ASP A 72 -15.10 18.62 -15.05
N THR A 73 -15.26 18.35 -16.35
CA THR A 73 -14.16 18.13 -17.29
C THR A 73 -14.31 19.06 -18.49
N GLU A 74 -13.22 19.69 -18.90
CA GLU A 74 -13.22 20.65 -20.01
C GLU A 74 -13.24 19.96 -21.38
N ASN A 75 -12.70 18.73 -21.46
CA ASN A 75 -12.62 17.96 -22.69
C ASN A 75 -12.75 16.45 -22.45
N ASP A 76 -12.82 15.70 -23.54
CA ASP A 76 -12.98 14.25 -23.54
C ASP A 76 -11.79 13.51 -22.89
N ASP A 77 -10.57 14.02 -23.04
CA ASP A 77 -9.37 13.42 -22.46
C ASP A 77 -9.37 13.50 -20.93
N GLN A 78 -9.80 14.64 -20.37
CA GLN A 78 -9.99 14.80 -18.93
C GLN A 78 -11.07 13.85 -18.40
N ARG A 79 -12.17 13.65 -19.14
CA ARG A 79 -13.20 12.66 -18.79
C ARG A 79 -12.63 11.24 -18.75
N VAL A 80 -11.82 10.87 -19.73
CA VAL A 80 -11.13 9.56 -19.74
C VAL A 80 -10.19 9.44 -18.53
N GLY A 81 -9.46 10.51 -18.17
CA GLY A 81 -8.64 10.56 -16.95
C GLY A 81 -9.42 10.27 -15.68
N VAL A 82 -10.59 10.89 -15.50
CA VAL A 82 -11.49 10.63 -14.37
C VAL A 82 -11.97 9.17 -14.37
N ASP A 83 -12.28 8.61 -15.53
CA ASP A 83 -12.71 7.22 -15.67
C ASP A 83 -11.60 6.21 -15.32
N ILE A 84 -10.34 6.52 -15.63
CA ILE A 84 -9.17 5.72 -15.22
C ILE A 84 -9.10 5.64 -13.70
N VAL A 85 -9.17 6.79 -13.02
CA VAL A 85 -9.16 6.83 -11.53
C VAL A 85 -10.36 6.06 -10.97
N ARG A 86 -11.56 6.24 -11.54
CA ARG A 86 -12.78 5.53 -11.10
C ARG A 86 -12.59 4.01 -11.13
N ARG A 87 -11.97 3.48 -12.18
CA ARG A 87 -11.67 2.03 -12.29
C ARG A 87 -10.59 1.60 -11.31
N ALA A 88 -9.53 2.40 -11.15
CA ALA A 88 -8.41 2.10 -10.26
C ALA A 88 -8.83 2.00 -8.79
N LEU A 89 -9.77 2.83 -8.32
CA LEU A 89 -10.26 2.83 -6.93
C LEU A 89 -10.86 1.49 -6.49
N SER A 90 -11.36 0.67 -7.42
CA SER A 90 -11.89 -0.67 -7.11
C SER A 90 -10.81 -1.75 -6.98
N GLN A 91 -9.61 -1.53 -7.51
CA GLN A 91 -8.56 -2.55 -7.61
C GLN A 91 -8.11 -3.12 -6.27
N PRO A 92 -7.90 -2.33 -5.19
CA PRO A 92 -7.46 -2.89 -3.92
C PRO A 92 -8.45 -3.89 -3.33
N LEU A 93 -9.76 -3.56 -3.38
CA LEU A 93 -10.81 -4.45 -2.90
C LEU A 93 -10.94 -5.71 -3.75
N ARG A 94 -10.81 -5.57 -5.09
CA ARG A 94 -10.79 -6.71 -6.01
C ARG A 94 -9.64 -7.65 -5.71
N GLN A 95 -8.43 -7.12 -5.57
CA GLN A 95 -7.25 -7.91 -5.30
C GLN A 95 -7.35 -8.66 -3.97
N ILE A 96 -7.90 -8.02 -2.93
CA ILE A 96 -8.13 -8.68 -1.63
C ILE A 96 -9.13 -9.84 -1.77
N ALA A 97 -10.23 -9.63 -2.50
CA ALA A 97 -11.23 -10.67 -2.74
C ALA A 97 -10.69 -11.83 -3.61
N GLU A 98 -9.92 -11.51 -4.66
CA GLU A 98 -9.28 -12.50 -5.53
C GLU A 98 -8.24 -13.34 -4.77
N ASN A 99 -7.46 -12.72 -3.90
CA ASN A 99 -6.53 -13.42 -3.01
C ASN A 99 -7.25 -14.34 -2.00
N ALA A 100 -8.51 -14.03 -1.67
CA ALA A 100 -9.37 -14.87 -0.86
C ALA A 100 -10.14 -15.94 -1.68
N GLY A 101 -9.93 -16.02 -2.99
CA GLY A 101 -10.55 -17.03 -3.87
C GLY A 101 -11.93 -16.66 -4.40
N GLU A 102 -12.32 -15.39 -4.32
CA GLU A 102 -13.62 -14.89 -4.78
C GLU A 102 -13.48 -14.07 -6.08
N ASP A 103 -14.57 -13.89 -6.82
CA ASP A 103 -14.58 -12.97 -7.97
C ASP A 103 -14.59 -11.52 -7.49
N GLY A 104 -13.43 -10.86 -7.58
CA GLY A 104 -13.26 -9.47 -7.17
C GLY A 104 -14.21 -8.50 -7.86
N ALA A 105 -14.56 -8.71 -9.13
CA ALA A 105 -15.48 -7.83 -9.84
C ALA A 105 -16.91 -7.92 -9.27
N VAL A 106 -17.36 -9.13 -8.94
CA VAL A 106 -18.66 -9.35 -8.28
C VAL A 106 -18.68 -8.73 -6.89
N VAL A 107 -17.61 -8.90 -6.11
CA VAL A 107 -17.51 -8.33 -4.76
C VAL A 107 -17.50 -6.80 -4.82
N ALA A 108 -16.68 -6.21 -5.70
CA ALA A 108 -16.62 -4.76 -5.87
C ALA A 108 -17.94 -4.16 -6.34
N GLY A 109 -18.65 -4.83 -7.25
CA GLY A 109 -19.98 -4.42 -7.69
C GLY A 109 -21.00 -4.41 -6.55
N LYS A 110 -21.09 -5.51 -5.79
CA LYS A 110 -21.98 -5.61 -4.62
C LYS A 110 -21.70 -4.58 -3.55
N VAL A 111 -20.42 -4.31 -3.28
CA VAL A 111 -20.03 -3.23 -2.35
C VAL A 111 -20.48 -1.89 -2.91
N ALA A 112 -20.16 -1.56 -4.16
CA ALA A 112 -20.50 -0.27 -4.79
C ALA A 112 -22.01 0.02 -4.82
N GLU A 113 -22.85 -1.00 -5.08
CA GLU A 113 -24.32 -0.87 -5.13
C GLU A 113 -24.97 -0.69 -3.76
N ASN A 114 -24.29 -1.09 -2.69
CA ASN A 114 -24.83 -0.96 -1.34
C ASN A 114 -24.88 0.53 -0.90
N LYS A 115 -25.98 0.94 -0.27
CA LYS A 115 -26.20 2.31 0.19
C LYS A 115 -25.50 2.62 1.53
N ASP A 116 -25.22 1.60 2.33
CA ASP A 116 -24.51 1.77 3.59
C ASP A 116 -23.01 1.96 3.32
N ALA A 117 -22.48 3.10 3.77
CA ALA A 117 -21.09 3.46 3.59
C ALA A 117 -20.13 2.48 4.27
N ASN A 118 -20.56 1.86 5.38
CA ASN A 118 -19.72 0.96 6.18
C ASN A 118 -19.82 -0.50 5.74
N THR A 119 -20.82 -0.87 4.93
CA THR A 119 -20.93 -2.24 4.46
C THR A 119 -19.83 -2.54 3.44
N GLY A 120 -19.08 -3.61 3.71
CA GLY A 120 -18.00 -4.10 2.88
C GLY A 120 -17.96 -5.62 2.84
N TYR A 121 -16.87 -6.17 2.31
CA TYR A 121 -16.63 -7.60 2.24
C TYR A 121 -15.49 -7.99 3.19
N ASP A 122 -15.79 -8.84 4.15
CA ASP A 122 -14.80 -9.47 5.01
C ASP A 122 -14.24 -10.71 4.30
N ALA A 123 -13.03 -10.57 3.78
CA ALA A 123 -12.30 -11.61 3.06
C ALA A 123 -11.84 -12.78 3.96
N GLN A 124 -11.83 -12.61 5.29
CA GLN A 124 -11.49 -13.67 6.23
C GLN A 124 -12.70 -14.57 6.52
N SER A 125 -13.90 -13.99 6.65
CA SER A 125 -15.13 -14.74 6.95
C SER A 125 -16.02 -15.03 5.73
N HIS A 126 -15.65 -14.49 4.56
CA HIS A 126 -16.39 -14.56 3.30
C HIS A 126 -17.82 -13.98 3.38
N LYS A 127 -17.99 -12.88 4.12
CA LYS A 127 -19.31 -12.28 4.37
C LYS A 127 -19.32 -10.79 4.15
N TYR A 128 -20.49 -10.28 3.77
CA TYR A 128 -20.74 -8.84 3.77
C TYR A 128 -21.11 -8.38 5.17
N VAL A 129 -20.34 -7.44 5.70
CA VAL A 129 -20.45 -6.98 7.09
C VAL A 129 -20.30 -5.46 7.17
N ASP A 130 -20.74 -4.89 8.28
CA ASP A 130 -20.32 -3.54 8.67
C ASP A 130 -18.85 -3.61 9.08
N MET A 131 -17.97 -3.06 8.24
CA MET A 131 -16.52 -3.17 8.38
C MET A 131 -16.03 -2.55 9.69
N ILE A 132 -16.64 -1.45 10.13
CA ILE A 132 -16.25 -0.77 11.37
C ILE A 132 -16.63 -1.64 12.57
N LYS A 133 -17.86 -2.18 12.58
CA LYS A 133 -18.29 -3.09 13.67
C LYS A 133 -17.51 -4.40 13.69
N ALA A 134 -17.08 -4.88 12.53
CA ALA A 134 -16.23 -6.06 12.40
C ALA A 134 -14.75 -5.78 12.79
N GLY A 135 -14.38 -4.51 13.02
CA GLY A 135 -13.01 -4.12 13.34
C GLY A 135 -12.05 -4.08 12.15
N ILE A 136 -12.58 -4.15 10.92
CA ILE A 136 -11.82 -4.06 9.68
C ILE A 136 -11.77 -2.59 9.27
N VAL A 137 -10.77 -1.88 9.80
CA VAL A 137 -10.61 -0.44 9.65
C VAL A 137 -9.20 -0.11 9.17
N ASP A 138 -9.11 0.90 8.31
CA ASP A 138 -7.84 1.43 7.83
C ASP A 138 -7.66 2.89 8.31
N PRO A 139 -6.44 3.34 8.64
CA PRO A 139 -6.18 4.74 8.94
C PRO A 139 -6.46 5.62 7.72
N THR A 140 -7.24 6.70 7.89
CA THR A 140 -7.61 7.61 6.79
C THR A 140 -6.38 8.15 6.06
N LYS A 141 -5.34 8.51 6.83
CA LYS A 141 -4.06 9.02 6.31
C LYS A 141 -3.42 8.06 5.32
N VAL A 142 -3.39 6.77 5.65
CA VAL A 142 -2.75 5.74 4.82
C VAL A 142 -3.49 5.59 3.49
N VAL A 143 -4.82 5.49 3.53
CA VAL A 143 -5.64 5.34 2.32
C VAL A 143 -5.50 6.58 1.41
N ARG A 144 -5.48 7.78 1.99
CA ARG A 144 -5.32 9.04 1.25
C ARG A 144 -3.94 9.16 0.61
N VAL A 145 -2.88 8.94 1.39
CA VAL A 145 -1.50 9.04 0.91
C VAL A 145 -1.21 8.01 -0.16
N ALA A 146 -1.65 6.76 0.02
CA ALA A 146 -1.47 5.70 -0.98
C ALA A 146 -2.09 6.07 -2.34
N LEU A 147 -3.30 6.65 -2.34
CA LEU A 147 -3.95 7.11 -3.58
C LEU A 147 -3.19 8.29 -4.21
N GLN A 148 -2.73 9.24 -3.41
CA GLN A 148 -1.99 10.42 -3.89
C GLN A 148 -0.65 10.03 -4.51
N ASP A 149 0.11 9.17 -3.84
CA ASP A 149 1.41 8.70 -4.32
C ASP A 149 1.27 7.88 -5.60
N ALA A 150 0.30 6.95 -5.64
CA ALA A 150 0.01 6.17 -6.84
C ALA A 150 -0.40 7.06 -8.03
N SER A 151 -1.26 8.05 -7.80
CA SER A 151 -1.70 8.99 -8.84
C SER A 151 -0.56 9.88 -9.33
N SER A 152 0.34 10.30 -8.43
CA SER A 152 1.52 11.12 -8.74
C SER A 152 2.47 10.39 -9.70
N VAL A 153 2.83 9.15 -9.37
CA VAL A 153 3.70 8.33 -10.22
C VAL A 153 3.00 7.96 -11.54
N ALA A 154 1.72 7.60 -11.50
CA ALA A 154 0.96 7.28 -12.71
C ALA A 154 0.90 8.46 -13.69
N GLY A 155 0.70 9.69 -13.20
CA GLY A 155 0.70 10.89 -14.03
C GLY A 155 2.04 11.16 -14.71
N LEU A 156 3.16 10.95 -13.99
CA LEU A 156 4.50 11.05 -14.55
C LEU A 156 4.74 10.00 -15.65
N LEU A 157 4.36 8.75 -15.41
CA LEU A 157 4.58 7.66 -16.35
C LEU A 157 3.72 7.77 -17.61
N ILE A 158 2.45 8.18 -17.48
CA ILE A 158 1.55 8.35 -18.63
C ILE A 158 2.03 9.45 -19.59
N THR A 159 2.77 10.44 -19.10
CA THR A 159 3.31 11.54 -19.90
C THR A 159 4.74 11.31 -20.38
N THR A 160 5.32 10.14 -20.09
CA THR A 160 6.69 9.80 -20.48
C THR A 160 6.75 9.29 -21.92
N GLU A 161 7.24 10.14 -22.83
CA GLU A 161 7.39 9.80 -24.26
C GLU A 161 8.71 9.08 -24.58
N ALA A 162 9.76 9.30 -23.78
CA ALA A 162 11.08 8.72 -24.00
C ALA A 162 11.80 8.40 -22.69
N MET A 163 12.62 7.36 -22.71
CA MET A 163 13.48 6.96 -21.60
C MET A 163 14.91 6.73 -22.11
N VAL A 164 15.89 7.18 -21.34
CA VAL A 164 17.32 6.90 -21.60
C VAL A 164 17.80 5.93 -20.54
N ALA A 165 18.28 4.76 -20.97
CA ALA A 165 18.78 3.73 -20.09
C ALA A 165 20.26 3.41 -20.42
N GLU A 166 21.00 2.93 -19.43
CA GLU A 166 22.32 2.36 -19.66
C GLU A 166 22.22 1.08 -20.50
N LEU A 167 23.18 0.86 -21.38
CA LEU A 167 23.28 -0.40 -22.10
C LEU A 167 23.53 -1.55 -21.12
N PRO A 168 22.93 -2.74 -21.35
CA PRO A 168 23.26 -3.92 -20.56
C PRO A 168 24.77 -4.12 -20.54
N LYS A 169 25.36 -4.20 -19.35
CA LYS A 169 26.77 -4.58 -19.21
C LYS A 169 26.91 -5.99 -19.80
N LYS A 170 27.90 -6.17 -20.68
CA LYS A 170 28.26 -7.53 -21.11
C LYS A 170 28.87 -8.22 -19.91
N ASP A 171 28.38 -9.41 -19.59
CA ASP A 171 29.05 -10.30 -18.65
C ASP A 171 30.42 -10.67 -19.26
N GLU A 172 31.46 -9.95 -18.87
CA GLU A 172 32.82 -10.36 -19.17
C GLU A 172 33.07 -11.64 -18.37
N PRO A 173 33.38 -12.78 -19.03
CA PRO A 173 33.73 -13.98 -18.30
C PRO A 173 34.91 -13.65 -17.38
N PRO A 174 34.90 -14.11 -16.12
CA PRO A 174 36.03 -13.89 -15.22
C PRO A 174 37.30 -14.35 -15.94
N MET A 175 38.25 -13.44 -16.13
CA MET A 175 39.53 -13.76 -16.75
C MET A 175 40.09 -14.99 -16.03
N ALA A 176 40.16 -16.11 -16.74
CA ALA A 176 40.81 -17.30 -16.20
C ALA A 176 42.23 -16.88 -15.82
N PRO A 177 42.70 -17.19 -14.59
CA PRO A 177 44.08 -16.93 -14.24
C PRO A 177 44.98 -17.59 -15.29
N PRO A 178 46.08 -16.94 -15.75
CA PRO A 178 46.97 -17.51 -16.75
C PRO A 178 47.59 -18.80 -16.19
N GLY A 179 46.94 -19.91 -16.50
CA GLY A 179 47.31 -21.27 -16.12
C GLY A 179 48.13 -21.89 -17.24
N GLY A 180 49.30 -22.39 -16.86
CA GLY A 180 50.36 -22.83 -17.75
C GLY A 180 49.97 -23.86 -18.81
N GLY A 181 50.61 -23.71 -19.97
CA GLY A 181 50.93 -24.82 -20.85
C GLY A 181 52.45 -24.93 -20.96
N GLY A 182 53.03 -26.01 -20.40
CA GLY A 182 54.22 -26.62 -21.01
C GLY A 182 53.82 -27.19 -22.38
N MET A 183 54.70 -27.53 -23.31
CA MET A 183 56.12 -27.92 -23.33
C MET A 183 56.50 -27.92 -24.83
N ASP A 184 57.75 -27.63 -25.21
CA ASP A 184 58.54 -28.47 -26.13
C ASP A 184 59.89 -27.82 -26.53
N PHE A 185 60.94 -28.65 -26.41
CA PHE A 185 62.39 -28.47 -26.61
C PHE A 185 63.22 -27.88 -25.45
#